data_AF-A0A9D7CYQ8-F1
#
_entry.id   AF-A0A9D7CYQ8-F1
#
_cell.length_a   1.000
_cell.length_b   1.000
_cell.length_c   1.000
_cell.angle_alpha   90.00
_cell.angle_beta   90.00
_cell.angle_gamma   90.00
#
_symmetry.space_group_name_H-M   'P 1'
#
loop_
_entity.id
_entity.type
_entity.pdbx_description
1 polymer ?
#
loop_
_entity_poly.entity_id
_entity_poly.type
_entity_poly.pdbx_seq_one_letter_code
_entity_poly.pdbx_strand_id
1 'polypeptide(L)'
;MNHLHQDKTISMTPQLRALLTQWLNLEATARGLEGGLKVAPTLAEAYKAFADCMNFDVWNYYRVGDLPFSQTDLEGPCMGCHATGQGGAYLPPASRQFFDKSKEFPFIQKFVVGQVNSSGAFEKLIPANRFVDKSNEICPDGKLDCHPTFGLAPNVQEGITFFIQTTLQNLAGGTCQTGVPTLVQDAGPRDGGKD
;
A
#
# COMPACT_ATOMS: atom_id res chain seq x y z
N MET A 1 16.96 -34.31 13.80
CA MET A 1 15.66 -35.00 13.93
C MET A 1 14.65 -34.17 13.17
N ASN A 2 14.05 -34.70 12.10
CA ASN A 2 13.03 -33.99 11.34
C ASN A 2 11.68 -34.27 11.99
N HIS A 3 11.08 -33.27 12.62
CA HIS A 3 9.72 -33.35 13.12
C HIS A 3 8.78 -33.26 11.91
N LEU A 4 8.10 -34.36 11.59
CA LEU A 4 7.06 -34.42 10.57
C LEU A 4 5.70 -34.47 11.27
N HIS A 5 4.86 -33.47 11.04
CA HIS A 5 3.46 -33.52 11.47
C HIS A 5 2.77 -34.70 10.77
N GLN A 6 2.26 -35.67 11.54
CA GLN A 6 1.58 -36.86 11.01
C GLN A 6 0.05 -36.73 10.98
N ASP A 7 -0.49 -35.58 11.37
CA ASP A 7 -1.92 -35.37 11.41
C ASP A 7 -2.49 -35.14 10.00
N LYS A 8 -3.13 -36.19 9.46
CA LYS A 8 -3.76 -36.19 8.14
C LYS A 8 -5.08 -35.39 8.11
N THR A 9 -5.58 -34.92 9.25
CA THR A 9 -6.81 -34.13 9.34
C THR A 9 -6.55 -32.63 9.09
N ILE A 10 -5.29 -32.20 9.17
CA ILE A 10 -4.89 -30.83 8.85
C ILE A 10 -4.90 -30.65 7.32
N SER A 11 -5.98 -30.07 6.80
CA SER A 11 -6.03 -29.60 5.42
C SER A 11 -5.59 -28.13 5.36
N MET A 12 -4.45 -27.86 4.73
CA MET A 12 -4.01 -26.49 4.46
C MET A 12 -4.82 -25.92 3.31
N THR A 13 -5.73 -24.99 3.64
CA THR A 13 -6.39 -24.17 2.63
C THR A 13 -5.37 -23.31 1.88
N PRO A 14 -5.68 -22.83 0.66
CA PRO A 14 -4.82 -21.87 -0.04
C PRO A 14 -4.47 -20.64 0.81
N GLN A 15 -5.42 -20.16 1.61
CA GLN A 15 -5.24 -19.02 2.52
C GLN A 15 -4.26 -19.34 3.65
N LEU A 16 -4.43 -20.49 4.33
CA LEU A 16 -3.50 -20.94 5.37
C LEU A 16 -2.09 -21.15 4.81
N ARG A 17 -1.97 -21.64 3.58
CA ARG A 17 -0.69 -21.77 2.90
C ARG A 17 -0.04 -20.41 2.65
N ALA A 18 -0.78 -19.43 2.16
CA ALA A 18 -0.26 -18.09 1.94
C ALA A 18 0.22 -17.44 3.26
N LEU A 19 -0.58 -17.53 4.33
CA LEU A 19 -0.22 -17.04 5.66
C LEU A 19 1.03 -17.75 6.22
N LEU A 20 1.10 -19.08 6.09
CA LEU A 20 2.26 -19.85 6.55
C LEU A 20 3.51 -19.49 5.76
N THR A 21 3.41 -19.36 4.43
CA THR A 21 4.54 -18.93 3.58
C THR A 21 4.98 -17.51 3.95
N GLN A 22 4.05 -16.59 4.18
CA GLN A 22 4.38 -15.24 4.64
C GLN A 22 5.11 -15.27 5.98
N TRP A 23 4.59 -16.01 6.96
CA TRP A 23 5.23 -16.15 8.27
C TRP A 23 6.62 -16.77 8.17
N LEU A 24 6.79 -17.84 7.39
CA LEU A 24 8.08 -18.49 7.17
C LEU A 24 9.08 -17.55 6.50
N ASN A 25 8.64 -16.75 5.53
CA ASN A 25 9.50 -15.75 4.88
C ASN A 25 9.94 -14.66 5.86
N LEU A 26 9.03 -14.16 6.70
CA LEU A 26 9.35 -13.19 7.74
C LEU A 26 10.34 -13.75 8.77
N GLU A 27 10.14 -14.99 9.21
CA GLU A 27 11.03 -15.69 10.14
C GLU A 27 12.42 -15.93 9.52
N ALA A 28 12.47 -16.36 8.25
CA ALA A 28 13.71 -16.56 7.52
C ALA A 28 14.47 -15.22 7.35
N THR A 29 13.77 -14.13 7.02
CA THR A 29 14.38 -12.78 6.94
C THR A 29 14.90 -12.32 8.29
N ALA A 30 14.10 -12.41 9.36
CA ALA A 30 14.48 -11.97 10.70
C ALA A 30 15.74 -12.69 11.22
N ARG A 31 15.93 -13.94 10.78
CA ARG A 31 17.06 -14.79 11.19
C ARG A 31 18.21 -14.81 10.19
N GLY A 32 18.12 -14.08 9.07
CA GLY A 32 19.13 -14.08 8.02
C GLY A 32 19.36 -15.45 7.38
N LEU A 33 18.31 -16.28 7.31
CA LEU A 33 18.36 -17.62 6.74
C LEU A 33 18.25 -17.57 5.22
N GLU A 34 18.79 -18.61 4.56
CA GLU A 34 18.58 -18.84 3.12
C GLU A 34 17.08 -18.96 2.82
N GLY A 35 16.62 -18.28 1.77
CA GLY A 35 15.19 -18.15 1.44
C GLY A 35 14.48 -16.98 2.10
N GLY A 36 15.13 -16.26 3.03
CA GLY A 36 14.63 -14.98 3.52
C GLY A 36 14.46 -13.96 2.40
N LEU A 37 13.44 -13.10 2.52
CA LEU A 37 13.23 -12.00 1.60
C LEU A 37 14.41 -11.03 1.66
N LYS A 38 14.95 -10.71 0.49
CA LYS A 38 16.00 -9.71 0.35
C LYS A 38 15.42 -8.33 0.60
N VAL A 39 15.86 -7.68 1.67
CA VAL A 39 15.60 -6.26 1.91
C VAL A 39 16.37 -5.47 0.84
N ALA A 40 15.70 -4.51 0.22
CA ALA A 40 16.35 -3.65 -0.76
C ALA A 40 17.46 -2.82 -0.09
N PRO A 41 18.69 -2.78 -0.63
CA PRO A 41 19.82 -2.08 -0.03
C PRO A 41 19.72 -0.55 -0.16
N THR A 42 18.90 -0.05 -1.09
CA THR A 42 18.73 1.39 -1.32
C THR A 42 17.24 1.75 -1.45
N LEU A 43 16.93 3.02 -1.18
CA LEU A 43 15.56 3.54 -1.36
C LEU A 43 15.08 3.43 -2.82
N ALA A 44 15.98 3.65 -3.79
CA ALA A 44 15.65 3.53 -5.21
C ALA A 44 15.27 2.09 -5.58
N GLU A 45 16.02 1.11 -5.10
CA GLU A 45 15.70 -0.31 -5.29
C GLU A 45 14.41 -0.70 -4.55
N ALA A 46 14.17 -0.13 -3.37
CA ALA A 46 12.92 -0.35 -2.64
C ALA A 46 11.70 0.19 -3.39
N TYR A 47 11.79 1.41 -3.93
CA TYR A 47 10.72 1.97 -4.77
C TYR A 47 10.49 1.13 -6.03
N LYS A 48 11.57 0.67 -6.69
CA LYS A 48 11.43 -0.26 -7.81
C LYS A 48 10.73 -1.55 -7.41
N ALA A 49 11.11 -2.16 -6.29
CA ALA A 49 10.49 -3.38 -5.79
C ALA A 49 9.01 -3.18 -5.45
N PHE A 50 8.66 -2.06 -4.82
CA PHE A 50 7.25 -1.70 -4.57
C PHE A 50 6.49 -1.51 -5.88
N ALA A 51 7.02 -0.72 -6.82
CA ALA A 51 6.44 -0.48 -8.13
C ALA A 51 6.20 -1.77 -8.92
N ASP A 52 7.17 -2.69 -8.92
CA ASP A 52 7.06 -4.00 -9.55
C ASP A 52 6.03 -4.90 -8.83
N CYS A 53 5.80 -4.66 -7.53
CA CYS A 53 4.81 -5.37 -6.73
C CYS A 53 3.38 -4.80 -6.80
N MET A 54 3.23 -3.54 -7.24
CA MET A 54 1.93 -2.94 -7.45
C MET A 54 1.11 -3.74 -8.46
N ASN A 55 -0.15 -4.02 -8.11
CA ASN A 55 -1.06 -4.81 -8.93
C ASN A 55 -2.31 -3.99 -9.28
N PHE A 56 -2.68 -3.97 -10.56
CA PHE A 56 -3.79 -3.14 -11.03
C PHE A 56 -5.17 -3.66 -10.58
N ASP A 57 -5.33 -4.97 -10.40
CA ASP A 57 -6.59 -5.52 -9.87
C ASP A 57 -6.79 -5.11 -8.42
N VAL A 58 -5.71 -5.10 -7.63
CA VAL A 58 -5.72 -4.59 -6.24
C VAL A 58 -6.03 -3.09 -6.21
N TRP A 59 -5.41 -2.33 -7.10
CA TRP A 59 -5.67 -0.90 -7.27
C TRP A 59 -7.14 -0.61 -7.60
N ASN A 60 -7.71 -1.37 -8.55
CA ASN A 60 -9.09 -1.21 -8.97
C ASN A 60 -10.08 -1.66 -7.88
N TYR A 61 -9.79 -2.78 -7.21
CA TYR A 61 -10.60 -3.30 -6.10
C TYR A 61 -10.75 -2.28 -4.97
N TYR A 62 -9.64 -1.65 -4.58
CA TYR A 62 -9.65 -0.60 -3.55
C TYR A 62 -9.99 0.79 -4.09
N ARG A 63 -10.42 0.90 -5.37
CA ARG A 63 -10.89 2.15 -5.98
C ARG A 63 -9.90 3.33 -5.85
N VAL A 64 -8.60 3.06 -5.87
CA VAL A 64 -7.58 4.12 -5.80
C VAL A 64 -7.69 5.10 -6.98
N GLY A 65 -8.19 4.61 -8.12
CA GLY A 65 -8.50 5.39 -9.31
C GLY A 65 -9.55 6.48 -9.13
N ASP A 66 -10.26 6.54 -8.00
CA ASP A 66 -11.26 7.57 -7.73
C ASP A 66 -10.65 8.87 -7.17
N LEU A 67 -9.43 8.82 -6.65
CA LEU A 67 -8.74 9.98 -6.07
C LEU A 67 -8.74 11.23 -6.99
N PRO A 68 -8.48 11.13 -8.30
CA PRO A 68 -8.52 12.28 -9.22
C PRO A 68 -9.85 13.05 -9.22
N PHE A 69 -10.96 12.41 -8.84
CA PHE A 69 -12.31 12.99 -8.85
C PHE A 69 -12.72 13.63 -7.51
N SER A 70 -11.86 13.55 -6.49
CA SER A 70 -12.09 14.22 -5.20
C SER A 70 -12.21 15.72 -5.41
N GLN A 71 -13.24 16.34 -4.82
CA GLN A 71 -13.54 17.76 -5.00
C GLN A 71 -12.72 18.60 -4.02
N THR A 72 -12.09 19.65 -4.54
CA THR A 72 -11.64 20.78 -3.74
C THR A 72 -12.84 21.64 -3.34
N ASP A 73 -12.66 22.48 -2.32
CA ASP A 73 -13.75 23.31 -1.81
C ASP A 73 -14.22 24.36 -2.84
N LEU A 74 -13.34 24.80 -3.74
CA LEU A 74 -13.60 25.93 -4.64
C LEU A 74 -13.18 25.73 -6.12
N GLU A 75 -12.24 24.83 -6.43
CA GLU A 75 -11.58 24.75 -7.76
C GLU A 75 -11.96 23.50 -8.56
N GLY A 76 -12.93 22.71 -8.08
CA GLY A 76 -13.37 21.48 -8.72
C GLY A 76 -12.49 20.27 -8.39
N PRO A 77 -12.47 19.21 -9.23
CA PRO A 77 -11.79 17.96 -8.90
C PRO A 77 -10.27 18.07 -8.99
N CYS A 78 -9.54 17.28 -8.18
CA CYS A 78 -8.08 17.26 -8.15
C CYS A 78 -7.41 17.08 -9.52
N MET A 79 -8.05 16.34 -10.44
CA MET A 79 -7.56 16.14 -11.81
C MET A 79 -7.44 17.44 -12.62
N GLY A 80 -8.19 18.49 -12.28
CA GLY A 80 -8.11 19.78 -12.98
C GLY A 80 -6.71 20.39 -12.96
N CYS A 81 -5.98 20.23 -11.85
CA CYS A 81 -4.59 20.65 -11.71
C CYS A 81 -3.64 19.46 -11.98
N HIS A 82 -3.90 18.30 -11.38
CA HIS A 82 -2.89 17.25 -11.29
C HIS A 82 -2.84 16.26 -12.47
N ALA A 83 -3.67 16.41 -13.51
CA ALA A 83 -3.69 15.48 -14.64
C ALA A 83 -2.34 15.34 -15.39
N THR A 84 -1.43 16.32 -15.25
CA THR A 84 -0.12 16.34 -15.90
C THR A 84 1.07 16.17 -14.95
N GLY A 85 0.84 15.92 -13.66
CA GLY A 85 1.94 15.64 -12.70
C GLY A 85 2.36 16.81 -11.81
N GLN A 86 1.58 17.89 -11.77
CA GLN A 86 1.89 19.10 -11.02
C GLN A 86 2.04 18.81 -9.50
N GLY A 87 2.98 19.48 -8.83
CA GLY A 87 3.22 19.28 -7.39
C GLY A 87 3.70 17.88 -7.00
N GLY A 88 4.21 17.12 -7.96
CA GLY A 88 4.62 15.73 -7.79
C GLY A 88 3.46 14.76 -7.60
N ALA A 89 2.24 15.15 -8.00
CA ALA A 89 1.08 14.26 -8.04
C ALA A 89 0.55 14.17 -9.48
N TYR A 90 0.30 12.96 -9.96
CA TYR A 90 -0.21 12.69 -11.30
C TYR A 90 -1.59 12.04 -11.17
N LEU A 91 -2.66 12.80 -11.40
CA LEU A 91 -4.05 12.40 -11.17
C LEU A 91 -4.89 12.57 -12.46
N PRO A 92 -4.64 11.76 -13.51
CA PRO A 92 -5.44 11.79 -14.73
C PRO A 92 -6.82 11.15 -14.49
N PRO A 93 -7.82 11.41 -15.34
CA PRO A 93 -9.13 10.75 -15.24
C PRO A 93 -9.08 9.24 -15.55
N ALA A 94 -8.03 8.77 -16.23
CA ALA A 94 -7.89 7.36 -16.59
C ALA A 94 -7.16 6.57 -15.48
N SER A 95 -7.89 5.74 -14.74
CA SER A 95 -7.36 4.94 -13.62
C SER A 95 -6.12 4.09 -13.99
N ARG A 96 -6.11 3.48 -15.19
CA ARG A 96 -4.94 2.72 -15.65
C ARG A 96 -3.71 3.60 -15.88
N GLN A 97 -3.89 4.76 -16.49
CA GLN A 97 -2.82 5.74 -16.69
C GLN A 97 -2.29 6.26 -15.36
N PHE A 98 -3.19 6.50 -14.39
CA PHE A 98 -2.81 6.90 -13.03
C PHE A 98 -1.97 5.80 -12.36
N PHE A 99 -2.43 4.55 -12.40
CA PHE A 99 -1.67 3.41 -11.86
C PHE A 99 -0.29 3.30 -12.49
N ASP A 100 -0.18 3.28 -13.82
CA ASP A 100 1.10 3.10 -14.50
C ASP A 100 2.09 4.24 -14.14
N LYS A 101 1.60 5.49 -14.06
CA LYS A 101 2.44 6.63 -13.66
C LYS A 101 2.77 6.65 -12.17
N SER A 102 1.90 6.15 -11.30
CA SER A 102 2.15 6.09 -9.86
C SER A 102 3.36 5.22 -9.48
N LYS A 103 3.80 4.33 -10.38
CA LYS A 103 5.00 3.51 -10.25
C LYS A 103 6.31 4.29 -10.44
N GLU A 104 6.24 5.49 -11.00
CA GLU A 104 7.40 6.30 -11.36
C GLU A 104 7.75 7.32 -10.27
N PHE A 105 9.03 7.69 -10.17
CA PHE A 105 9.43 8.86 -9.40
C PHE A 105 9.02 10.15 -10.12
N PRO A 106 8.50 11.18 -9.43
CA PRO A 106 8.32 11.29 -7.97
C PRO A 106 6.97 10.76 -7.44
N PHE A 107 6.08 10.30 -8.31
CA PHE A 107 4.69 9.98 -7.96
C PHE A 107 4.56 8.83 -6.94
N ILE A 108 5.45 7.85 -6.98
CA ILE A 108 5.51 6.75 -6.02
C ILE A 108 5.68 7.21 -4.57
N GLN A 109 6.31 8.38 -4.36
CA GLN A 109 6.53 8.96 -3.03
C GLN A 109 5.23 9.42 -2.36
N LYS A 110 4.12 9.53 -3.11
CA LYS A 110 2.82 9.83 -2.54
C LYS A 110 2.18 8.63 -1.84
N PHE A 111 2.66 7.42 -2.16
CA PHE A 111 2.15 6.16 -1.61
C PHE A 111 3.06 5.59 -0.52
N VAL A 112 4.38 5.60 -0.74
CA VAL A 112 5.37 5.07 0.21
C VAL A 112 6.58 5.98 0.34
N VAL A 113 7.20 5.99 1.52
CA VAL A 113 8.47 6.68 1.79
C VAL A 113 9.45 5.73 2.46
N GLY A 114 10.74 6.04 2.34
CA GLY A 114 11.79 5.31 3.07
C GLY A 114 11.87 5.72 4.53
N GLN A 115 11.87 4.74 5.42
CA GLN A 115 12.29 4.89 6.80
C GLN A 115 13.80 4.62 6.90
N VAL A 116 14.49 5.42 7.70
CA VAL A 116 15.90 5.20 8.04
C VAL A 116 16.03 4.70 9.48
N ASN A 117 17.02 3.87 9.74
CA ASN A 117 17.36 3.38 11.07
C ASN A 117 18.20 4.42 11.85
N SER A 118 18.64 4.07 13.07
CA SER A 118 19.44 4.94 13.93
C SER A 118 20.81 5.31 13.38
N SER A 119 21.34 4.58 12.39
CA SER A 119 22.60 4.94 11.71
C SER A 119 22.37 5.80 10.46
N GLY A 120 21.12 6.16 10.16
CA GLY A 120 20.75 6.93 8.97
C GLY A 120 20.72 6.12 7.68
N ALA A 121 20.90 4.79 7.75
CA ALA A 121 20.77 3.91 6.60
C ALA A 121 19.31 3.59 6.32
N PHE A 122 18.97 3.36 5.04
CA PHE A 122 17.65 2.89 4.65
C PHE A 122 17.31 1.57 5.37
N GLU A 123 16.13 1.51 5.97
CA GLU A 123 15.64 0.33 6.69
C GLU A 123 14.52 -0.37 5.92
N LYS A 124 13.45 0.36 5.60
CA LYS A 124 12.24 -0.18 4.93
C LYS A 124 11.40 0.91 4.31
N LEU A 125 10.42 0.50 3.50
CA LEU A 125 9.32 1.37 3.08
C LEU A 125 8.22 1.37 4.14
N ILE A 126 7.61 2.53 4.33
CA ILE A 126 6.41 2.73 5.13
C ILE A 126 5.37 3.52 4.31
N PRO A 127 4.07 3.43 4.64
CA PRO A 127 3.05 4.27 4.01
C PRO A 127 3.39 5.76 4.13
N ALA A 128 3.27 6.49 3.02
CA ALA A 128 3.56 7.93 3.00
C ALA A 128 2.40 8.77 3.53
N ASN A 129 1.16 8.26 3.44
CA ASN A 129 -0.09 8.95 3.76
C ASN A 129 -0.26 10.34 3.11
N ARG A 130 0.53 10.66 2.07
CA ARG A 130 0.66 12.05 1.61
C ARG A 130 -0.64 12.66 1.11
N PHE A 131 -1.51 11.88 0.45
CA PHE A 131 -2.81 12.38 0.00
C PHE A 131 -3.76 12.67 1.18
N VAL A 132 -3.73 11.82 2.20
CA VAL A 132 -4.54 11.96 3.42
C VAL A 132 -4.04 13.13 4.27
N ASP A 133 -2.73 13.24 4.46
CA ASP A 133 -2.15 14.37 5.18
C ASP A 133 -2.48 15.68 4.45
N LYS A 134 -2.35 15.67 3.12
CA LYS A 134 -2.62 16.86 2.30
C LYS A 134 -4.08 17.30 2.34
N SER A 135 -5.04 16.39 2.43
CA SER A 135 -6.47 16.74 2.59
C SER A 135 -6.80 17.35 3.95
N ASN A 136 -5.88 17.26 4.92
CA ASN A 136 -6.04 17.83 6.26
C ASN A 136 -5.10 19.02 6.52
N GLU A 137 -4.30 19.44 5.53
CA GLU A 137 -3.43 20.61 5.67
C GLU A 137 -4.25 21.90 5.68
N ILE A 138 -4.06 22.73 6.71
CA ILE A 138 -4.67 24.05 6.80
C ILE A 138 -3.77 25.07 6.10
N CYS A 139 -4.35 25.89 5.21
CA CYS A 139 -3.65 27.05 4.66
C CYS A 139 -3.46 28.11 5.75
N PRO A 140 -2.22 28.55 6.03
CA PRO A 140 -1.99 29.64 6.99
C PRO A 140 -2.65 30.94 6.53
N ASP A 141 -3.22 31.69 7.48
CA ASP A 141 -3.88 32.97 7.20
C ASP A 141 -2.98 33.93 6.42
N GLY A 142 -3.55 34.58 5.41
CA GLY A 142 -2.87 35.59 4.59
C GLY A 142 -1.89 35.04 3.55
N LYS A 143 -1.86 33.73 3.30
CA LYS A 143 -1.09 33.12 2.20
C LYS A 143 -2.00 32.85 1.00
N LEU A 144 -1.62 33.39 -0.16
CA LEU A 144 -2.30 33.16 -1.44
C LEU A 144 -1.75 31.94 -2.20
N ASP A 145 -0.54 31.48 -1.86
CA ASP A 145 0.15 30.39 -2.57
C ASP A 145 -0.12 29.00 -1.95
N CYS A 146 -1.31 28.81 -1.37
CA CYS A 146 -1.70 27.53 -0.81
C CYS A 146 -2.28 26.60 -1.87
N HIS A 147 -2.11 25.30 -1.66
CA HIS A 147 -2.87 24.30 -2.41
C HIS A 147 -4.36 24.37 -1.99
N PRO A 148 -5.32 24.25 -2.92
CA PRO A 148 -6.74 24.29 -2.59
C PRO A 148 -7.11 23.22 -1.57
N THR A 149 -7.90 23.58 -0.57
CA THR A 149 -8.40 22.63 0.43
C THR A 149 -9.35 21.63 -0.24
N PHE A 150 -9.30 20.38 0.22
CA PHE A 150 -10.16 19.31 -0.26
C PHE A 150 -10.32 18.26 0.83
N GLY A 151 -11.47 17.59 0.86
CA GLY A 151 -11.69 16.41 1.69
C GLY A 151 -11.53 15.13 0.87
N LEU A 152 -11.01 14.08 1.49
CA LEU A 152 -11.13 12.73 0.94
C LEU A 152 -12.40 12.07 1.50
N ALA A 153 -13.24 11.53 0.61
CA ALA A 153 -14.32 10.66 1.06
C ALA A 153 -13.73 9.45 1.81
N PRO A 154 -14.37 8.96 2.90
CA PRO A 154 -13.81 7.88 3.71
C PRO A 154 -13.38 6.64 2.91
N ASN A 155 -14.19 6.26 1.91
CA ASN A 155 -13.89 5.11 1.05
C ASN A 155 -12.65 5.33 0.15
N VAL A 156 -12.34 6.58 -0.23
CA VAL A 156 -11.14 6.89 -1.03
C VAL A 156 -9.91 6.83 -0.14
N GLN A 157 -9.99 7.39 1.07
CA GLN A 157 -8.92 7.32 2.06
C GLN A 157 -8.60 5.86 2.43
N GLU A 158 -9.60 5.08 2.81
CA GLU A 158 -9.45 3.65 3.11
C GLU A 158 -8.89 2.88 1.91
N GLY A 159 -9.39 3.16 0.70
CA GLY A 159 -8.92 2.54 -0.53
C GLY A 159 -7.42 2.74 -0.77
N ILE A 160 -6.93 3.97 -0.62
CA ILE A 160 -5.49 4.28 -0.73
C ILE A 160 -4.70 3.53 0.34
N THR A 161 -5.15 3.58 1.60
CA THR A 161 -4.49 2.91 2.72
C THR A 161 -4.41 1.40 2.51
N PHE A 162 -5.52 0.75 2.15
CA PHE A 162 -5.55 -0.70 1.94
C PHE A 162 -4.77 -1.14 0.72
N PHE A 163 -4.75 -0.35 -0.35
CA PHE A 163 -3.87 -0.61 -1.50
C PHE A 163 -2.39 -0.61 -1.09
N ILE A 164 -1.95 0.41 -0.35
CA ILE A 164 -0.54 0.51 0.09
C ILE A 164 -0.19 -0.63 1.04
N GLN A 165 -1.03 -0.91 2.04
CA GLN A 165 -0.82 -1.99 2.99
C GLN A 165 -0.76 -3.35 2.30
N THR A 166 -1.72 -3.63 1.40
CA THR A 166 -1.74 -4.87 0.62
C THR A 166 -0.48 -5.02 -0.23
N THR A 167 -0.04 -3.94 -0.90
CA THR A 167 1.18 -3.99 -1.73
C THR A 167 2.44 -4.22 -0.89
N LEU A 168 2.55 -3.56 0.27
CA LEU A 168 3.68 -3.80 1.20
C LEU A 168 3.66 -5.21 1.77
N GLN A 169 2.50 -5.74 2.13
CA GLN A 169 2.35 -7.12 2.62
C GLN A 169 2.71 -8.13 1.53
N ASN A 170 2.25 -7.92 0.29
CA ASN A 170 2.60 -8.78 -0.83
C ASN A 170 4.10 -8.74 -1.14
N LEU A 171 4.71 -7.56 -1.07
CA LEU A 171 6.16 -7.41 -1.22
C LEU A 171 6.91 -8.17 -0.12
N ALA A 172 6.49 -7.99 1.13
CA ALA A 172 7.03 -8.69 2.30
C ALA A 172 6.63 -10.18 2.40
N GLY A 173 5.79 -10.68 1.49
CA GLY A 173 5.44 -12.09 1.37
C GLY A 173 6.06 -12.78 0.15
N GLY A 174 6.63 -12.01 -0.79
CA GLY A 174 7.00 -12.51 -2.11
C GLY A 174 5.78 -12.89 -2.97
N THR A 175 4.61 -12.33 -2.69
CA THR A 175 3.31 -12.67 -3.29
C THR A 175 2.77 -11.57 -4.21
N CYS A 176 3.64 -10.76 -4.81
CA CYS A 176 3.26 -9.65 -5.71
C CYS A 176 2.35 -10.06 -6.89
N GLN A 177 2.36 -11.34 -7.27
CA GLN A 177 1.54 -11.87 -8.36
C GLN A 177 0.18 -12.42 -7.90
N THR A 178 -0.02 -12.62 -6.60
CA THR A 178 -1.35 -12.93 -6.09
C THR A 178 -2.15 -11.62 -6.09
N GLY A 179 -3.34 -11.63 -6.69
CA GLY A 179 -4.23 -10.46 -6.78
C GLY A 179 -4.70 -9.97 -5.40
N VAL A 180 -5.88 -9.37 -5.34
CA VAL A 180 -6.51 -8.98 -4.06
C VAL A 180 -6.41 -10.18 -3.11
N PRO A 181 -5.66 -10.10 -2.00
CA PRO A 181 -5.74 -11.13 -0.98
C PRO A 181 -7.23 -11.19 -0.65
N THR A 182 -7.84 -12.37 -0.68
CA THR A 182 -9.17 -12.52 -0.05
C THR A 182 -8.96 -12.04 1.37
N LEU A 183 -9.36 -10.79 1.65
CA LEU A 183 -9.26 -10.21 2.97
C LEU A 183 -9.89 -11.25 3.86
N VAL A 184 -9.12 -11.69 4.86
CA VAL A 184 -9.66 -12.47 5.94
C VAL A 184 -10.79 -11.58 6.44
N GLN A 185 -12.04 -11.93 6.13
CA GLN A 185 -13.14 -11.46 6.94
C GLN A 185 -12.72 -11.94 8.31
N ASP A 186 -12.28 -11.02 9.17
CA ASP A 186 -11.99 -11.32 10.55
C ASP A 186 -13.16 -12.18 11.00
N ALA A 187 -12.85 -13.43 11.37
CA ALA A 187 -13.85 -14.34 11.86
C ALA A 187 -14.41 -13.62 13.08
N GLY A 188 -15.54 -12.94 12.89
CA GLY A 188 -16.12 -12.06 13.89
C GLY A 188 -16.21 -12.82 15.20
N PRO A 189 -16.17 -12.12 16.35
CA PRO A 189 -16.22 -12.77 17.65
C PRO A 189 -17.30 -13.84 17.60
N ARG A 190 -16.90 -15.11 17.76
CA ARG A 190 -17.85 -16.21 17.84
C ARG A 190 -18.69 -15.89 19.07
N ASP A 191 -19.90 -15.42 18.84
CA ASP A 191 -20.88 -15.23 19.89
C ASP A 191 -20.99 -16.57 20.61
N GLY A 192 -20.41 -16.60 21.81
CA GLY A 192 -20.45 -17.76 22.68
C GLY A 192 -21.91 -17.98 23.05
N GLY A 193 -22.56 -18.86 22.31
CA GLY A 193 -23.85 -19.43 22.69
C GLY A 193 -23.70 -20.02 24.09
N LYS A 194 -24.41 -19.42 25.04
CA LYS A 194 -24.70 -20.05 26.33
C LYS A 194 -25.96 -20.88 26.12
N ASP A 195 -25.79 -22.19 26.18
CA ASP A 195 -26.86 -23.11 26.57
C ASP A 195 -27.10 -23.03 28.09
#